data_AF-G4RPL6-F1
#
_entry.id   AF-G4RPL6-F1
#
_cell.length_a   1.000
_cell.length_b   1.000
_cell.length_c   1.000
_cell.angle_alpha   90.00
_cell.angle_beta   90.00
_cell.angle_gamma   90.00
#
_symmetry.space_group_name_H-M   'P 1'
#
loop_
_entity.id
_entity.type
_entity.pdbx_description
1 polymer ?
#
loop_
_entity_poly.entity_id
_entity_poly.type
_entity_poly.pdbx_seq_one_letter_code
_entity_poly.pdbx_strand_id
1 'polypeptide(L)' 'MREWLMLALVGALAAYSLIVFVTYIIFVAKTPGCGKRILQCIKKDEIVVILILILIQALILFSLLFIS' A
#
# COMPACT_ATOMS: atom_id res chain seq x y z
N MET A 1 -13.00 -20.84 12.45
CA MET A 1 -13.12 -19.46 12.99
C MET A 1 -11.85 -18.61 12.78
N ARG A 2 -10.63 -19.13 12.96
CA ARG A 2 -9.37 -18.37 12.72
C ARG A 2 -9.17 -17.90 11.28
N GLU A 3 -9.54 -18.72 10.29
CA GLU A 3 -9.28 -18.42 8.87
C GLU A 3 -10.10 -17.21 8.37
N TRP A 4 -11.37 -17.14 8.76
CA TRP A 4 -12.24 -15.99 8.48
C TRP A 4 -11.72 -14.70 9.12
N LEU A 5 -11.12 -14.79 10.32
CA LEU A 5 -10.49 -13.66 10.99
C LEU A 5 -9.26 -13.16 10.22
N MET A 6 -8.45 -14.09 9.69
CA MET A 6 -7.26 -13.76 8.89
C MET A 6 -7.65 -13.11 7.56
N LEU A 7 -8.65 -13.64 6.84
CA LEU A 7 -9.16 -13.05 5.60
C LEU A 7 -9.70 -11.64 5.82
N ALA A 8 -10.45 -11.42 6.90
CA ALA A 8 -10.95 -10.10 7.28
C ALA A 8 -9.81 -9.13 7.60
N LEU A 9 -8.77 -9.59 8.32
CA LEU A 9 -7.59 -8.78 8.63
C LEU A 9 -6.83 -8.38 7.37
N VAL A 10 -6.63 -9.32 6.44
CA VAL A 10 -5.96 -9.07 5.16
C VAL A 10 -6.76 -8.11 4.30
N GLY A 11 -8.09 -8.28 4.21
CA GLY A 11 -8.96 -7.34 3.50
C GLY A 11 -8.91 -5.92 4.09
N ALA A 12 -8.90 -5.82 5.43
CA ALA A 12 -8.78 -4.54 6.12
C ALA A 12 -7.40 -3.87 5.89
N LEU A 13 -6.32 -4.66 5.90
CA LEU A 13 -4.96 -4.20 5.58
C LEU A 13 -4.85 -3.71 4.13
N ALA A 14 -5.46 -4.44 3.18
CA ALA A 14 -5.49 -4.05 1.78
C ALA A 14 -6.21 -2.71 1.60
N ALA A 15 -7.38 -2.55 2.21
CA ALA A 15 -8.13 -1.29 2.19
C ALA A 15 -7.34 -0.14 2.83
N TYR A 16 -6.68 -0.38 3.98
CA TYR A 16 -5.85 0.63 4.64
C TYR A 16 -4.66 1.07 3.76
N SER A 17 -3.98 0.12 3.11
CA SER A 17 -2.86 0.43 2.23
C SER A 17 -3.26 1.28 1.03
N LEU A 18 -4.43 1.01 0.42
CA LEU A 18 -4.99 1.82 -0.65
C LEU A 18 -5.34 3.23 -0.19
N ILE A 19 -5.94 3.36 1.00
CA ILE A 19 -6.28 4.66 1.57
C ILE A 19 -5.02 5.50 1.79
N VAL A 20 -3.98 4.93 2.40
CA VAL A 20 -2.70 5.61 2.64
C VAL A 20 -2.05 6.04 1.32
N PHE A 21 -2.07 5.18 0.31
CA PHE A 21 -1.51 5.50 -1.01
C PHE A 21 -2.26 6.65 -1.68
N VAL A 22 -3.60 6.64 -1.63
CA VAL A 22 -4.44 7.70 -2.23
C VAL A 22 -4.26 9.02 -1.48
N THR A 23 -4.30 9.01 -0.14
CA THR A 23 -4.06 10.23 0.66
C THR A 23 -2.69 10.81 0.38
N TYR A 24 -1.69 9.95 0.27
CA TYR A 24 -0.33 10.33 -0.05
C TYR A 24 -0.22 10.98 -1.44
N ILE A 25 -0.79 10.38 -2.49
CA ILE A 25 -0.80 10.98 -3.84
C ILE A 25 -1.51 12.33 -3.85
N ILE A 26 -2.65 12.44 -3.17
CA ILE A 26 -3.39 13.71 -3.07
C ILE A 26 -2.54 14.78 -2.37
N PHE A 27 -1.79 14.40 -1.34
CA PHE A 27 -0.89 15.29 -0.61
C PHE A 27 0.27 15.78 -1.49
N VAL A 28 0.93 14.87 -2.20
CA VAL A 28 1.99 15.20 -3.18
C VAL A 28 1.45 16.08 -4.30
N ALA A 29 0.27 15.77 -4.84
CA ALA A 29 -0.36 16.56 -5.90
C ALA A 29 -0.71 17.99 -5.44
N LYS A 30 -1.05 18.17 -4.15
CA LYS A 30 -1.30 19.50 -3.54
C LYS A 30 -0.04 20.27 -3.18
N THR A 31 1.15 19.66 -3.25
CA THR A 31 2.39 20.33 -2.85
C THR A 31 2.78 21.39 -3.89
N PRO A 32 2.85 22.68 -3.52
CA PRO A 32 3.15 23.76 -4.46
C PRO A 32 4.57 23.58 -5.03
N GLY A 33 4.68 23.55 -6.37
CA GLY A 33 5.93 23.24 -7.09
C GLY A 33 5.98 21.84 -7.71
N CYS A 34 5.14 20.90 -7.27
CA CYS A 34 5.12 19.52 -7.77
C CYS A 34 4.10 19.26 -8.89
N GLY A 35 3.16 20.17 -9.15
CA GLY A 35 2.00 19.93 -10.02
C GLY A 35 2.30 19.51 -11.46
N LYS A 36 3.43 19.92 -12.07
CA LYS A 36 3.84 19.49 -13.42
C LYS A 36 4.89 18.38 -13.43
N ARG A 37 5.52 18.08 -12.29
CA ARG A 37 6.60 17.09 -12.17
C ARG A 37 6.40 16.23 -10.92
N ILE A 38 5.21 15.66 -10.79
CA ILE A 38 4.86 14.73 -9.70
C ILE A 38 5.92 13.62 -9.59
N LEU A 39 6.38 13.10 -10.72
CA LEU A 39 7.43 12.06 -10.76
C LEU A 39 8.80 12.49 -10.20
N GLN A 40 9.13 13.79 -10.19
CA GLN A 40 10.37 14.30 -9.60
C GLN A 40 10.21 14.63 -8.11
N CYS A 41 8.99 14.89 -7.66
CA CYS A 41 8.69 15.16 -6.26
C CYS A 41 8.48 13.91 -5.43
N ILE A 42 7.97 12.84 -6.04
CA ILE A 42 7.91 11.54 -5.37
C ILE A 42 9.35 11.10 -5.13
N LYS A 43 9.76 11.02 -3.86
CA LYS A 43 11.10 10.49 -3.54
C LYS A 43 11.13 9.01 -3.89
N LYS A 44 12.24 8.56 -4.46
CA LYS A 44 12.47 7.13 -4.74
C LYS A 44 12.22 6.27 -3.49
N ASP A 45 12.58 6.76 -2.32
CA ASP A 45 12.32 6.10 -1.03
C ASP A 45 10.83 5.81 -0.79
N GLU A 46 9.92 6.68 -1.22
CA GLU A 46 8.48 6.48 -0.98
C GLU A 46 7.89 5.40 -1.88
N ILE A 47 8.34 5.33 -3.14
CA ILE A 47 8.00 4.21 -4.03
C ILE A 47 8.52 2.89 -3.44
N VAL A 48 9.72 2.89 -2.88
CA VAL A 48 10.30 1.70 -2.24
C VAL A 48 9.46 1.26 -1.04
N VAL A 49 9.01 2.19 -0.18
CA VAL A 49 8.14 1.87 0.96
C VAL A 49 6.81 1.24 0.49
N ILE A 50 6.19 1.81 -0.54
CA ILE A 50 4.95 1.29 -1.11
C ILE A 50 5.17 -0.12 -1.71
N LEU A 51 6.27 -0.30 -2.44
CA LEU A 51 6.63 -1.58 -3.04
C LEU A 51 6.85 -2.65 -1.97
N ILE A 52 7.51 -2.31 -0.85
CA ILE A 52 7.73 -3.21 0.29
C ILE A 52 6.40 -3.58 0.94
N LEU A 53 5.49 -2.62 1.15
CA LEU A 53 4.16 -2.89 1.73
C LEU A 53 3.32 -3.83 0.84
N ILE A 54 3.39 -3.66 -0.48
CA ILE A 54 2.74 -4.56 -1.44
C ILE A 54 3.37 -5.96 -1.38
N LEU A 55 4.71 -6.04 -1.32
CA LEU A 55 5.43 -7.31 -1.22
C LEU A 55 5.02 -8.08 0.04
N ILE A 56 4.95 -7.40 1.19
CA ILE A 56 4.54 -7.99 2.47
C ILE A 56 3.11 -8.53 2.38
N GLN A 57 2.17 -7.75 1.82
CA GLN A 57 0.80 -8.21 1.64
C GLN A 57 0.71 -9.42 0.72
N ALA A 58 1.45 -9.43 -0.39
CA ALA A 58 1.51 -10.57 -1.30
C ALA A 58 2.08 -11.82 -0.61
N LEU A 59 3.12 -11.65 0.24
CA LEU A 59 3.72 -12.75 0.99
C LEU A 59 2.75 -13.33 2.03
N ILE A 60 1.98 -12.47 2.71
CA ILE A 60 0.96 -12.89 3.66
C ILE A 60 -0.17 -13.65 2.95
N LEU A 61 -0.63 -13.12 1.81
CA LEU A 61 -1.67 -13.75 1.01
C LEU A 61 -1.21 -15.11 0.46
N PHE A 62 0.03 -15.19 -0.03
CA PHE A 62 0.64 -16.43 -0.51
C PHE A 62 0.80 -17.45 0.62
N SER A 63 1.27 -17.02 1.79
CA SER A 63 1.41 -17.89 2.96
C SER A 63 0.06 -18.42 3.45
N LEU A 64 -0.99 -17.60 3.40
CA LEU A 64 -2.35 -18.01 3.71
C LEU A 64 -2.88 -19.01 2.68
N LEU A 65 -2.72 -18.72 1.39
CA LEU A 65 -3.17 -19.59 0.29
C LEU A 65 -2.49 -20.96 0.31
N PHE A 66 -1.22 -21.03 0.74
CA PHE A 66 -0.46 -22.28 0.81
C PHE A 66 -0.77 -23.11 2.08
N ILE A 67 -1.33 -22.48 3.11
CA ILE A 67 -1.71 -23.13 4.38
C ILE A 67 -3.14 -23.67 4.36
N SER A 68 -4.03 -23.03 3.58
CA SER A 68 -5.40 -23.48 3.29
C SER A 68 -5.44 -24.55 2.20
#